data_AF-K9UBL9-F1
#
_entry.id   AF-K9UBL9-F1
#
_cell.length_a   1.000
_cell.length_b   1.000
_cell.length_c   1.000
_cell.angle_alpha   90.00
_cell.angle_beta   90.00
_cell.angle_gamma   90.00
#
_symmetry.space_group_name_H-M   'P 1'
#
loop_
_entity.id
_entity.type
_entity.pdbx_description
1 polymer ?
#
loop_
_entity_poly.entity_id
_entity_poly.type
_entity_poly.pdbx_seq_one_letter_code
_entity_poly.pdbx_strand_id
1 'polypeptide(L)' 'MSTPTDTQLRGLYRLSYWLTYIMIQPIYLVCIDDRTNNLYILAGENENLEFQITPNGGVF' A
#
# COMPACT_ATOMS: atom_id res chain seq x y z
N MET A 1 -4.40 -7.90 15.02
CA MET A 1 -3.51 -7.44 13.95
C MET A 1 -3.53 -8.50 12.87
N SER A 2 -4.28 -8.26 11.81
CA SER A 2 -4.39 -9.22 10.70
C SER A 2 -3.10 -9.26 9.88
N THR A 3 -2.72 -10.45 9.42
CA THR A 3 -1.51 -10.66 8.63
C THR A 3 -1.81 -10.41 7.15
N PRO A 4 -1.01 -9.62 6.42
CA PRO A 4 -1.17 -9.44 4.99
C PRO A 4 -0.96 -10.76 4.24
N THR A 5 -1.68 -10.95 3.13
CA THR A 5 -1.47 -12.11 2.24
C THR A 5 -0.16 -11.96 1.45
N ASP A 6 0.36 -13.07 0.95
CA ASP A 6 1.54 -13.06 0.06
C ASP A 6 1.33 -12.16 -1.17
N THR A 7 0.12 -12.20 -1.75
CA THR A 7 -0.22 -11.34 -2.89
C THR A 7 -0.23 -9.86 -2.52
N GLN A 8 -0.74 -9.50 -1.33
CA GLN A 8 -0.66 -8.12 -0.82
C GLN A 8 0.77 -7.68 -0.60
N LEU A 9 1.63 -8.53 -0.04
CA LEU A 9 3.05 -8.19 0.18
C LEU A 9 3.80 -7.96 -1.15
N ARG A 10 3.52 -8.75 -2.18
CA ARG A 10 4.10 -8.52 -3.53
C ARG A 10 3.61 -7.20 -4.13
N GLY A 11 2.33 -6.88 -3.95
CA GLY A 11 1.77 -5.59 -4.37
C GLY A 11 2.41 -4.42 -3.64
N LEU A 12 2.54 -4.53 -2.31
CA LEU A 12 3.18 -3.54 -1.46
C LEU A 12 4.62 -3.29 -1.90
N TYR A 13 5.42 -4.34 -2.11
CA TYR A 13 6.80 -4.17 -2.60
C TYR A 13 6.86 -3.36 -3.90
N ARG A 14 6.00 -3.69 -4.88
CA ARG A 14 5.95 -2.99 -6.17
C ARG A 14 5.54 -1.52 -6.01
N LEU A 15 4.50 -1.25 -5.23
CA LEU A 15 4.03 0.12 -4.98
C LEU A 15 5.06 0.93 -4.20
N SER A 16 5.66 0.36 -3.15
CA SER A 16 6.71 1.03 -2.39
C SER A 16 7.92 1.35 -3.24
N TYR A 17 8.37 0.42 -4.10
CA TYR A 17 9.43 0.69 -5.07
C TYR A 17 9.04 1.83 -6.01
N TRP A 18 7.85 1.79 -6.60
CA TRP A 18 7.41 2.84 -7.51
C TRP A 18 7.32 4.21 -6.83
N LEU A 19 6.72 4.28 -5.64
CA LEU A 19 6.59 5.52 -4.86
C LEU A 19 7.95 6.09 -4.46
N THR A 20 8.83 5.27 -3.88
CA THR A 20 10.08 5.77 -3.30
C THR A 20 11.21 5.93 -4.32
N TYR A 21 11.29 5.06 -5.32
CA TYR A 21 12.40 5.05 -6.28
C TYR A 21 12.06 5.78 -7.58
N ILE A 22 10.84 5.65 -8.10
CA ILE A 22 10.44 6.27 -9.37
C ILE A 22 9.84 7.66 -9.14
N MET A 23 8.88 7.77 -8.22
CA MET A 23 8.14 9.01 -7.94
C MET A 23 8.82 9.92 -6.91
N ILE A 24 9.77 9.38 -6.12
CA ILE A 24 10.44 10.07 -5.01
C ILE A 24 9.43 10.68 -4.02
N GLN A 25 8.37 9.91 -3.71
CA GLN A 25 7.35 10.29 -2.74
C GLN A 25 7.55 9.51 -1.43
N PRO A 26 7.44 10.17 -0.27
CA PRO A 26 7.51 9.49 1.02
C PRO A 26 6.25 8.63 1.25
N ILE A 27 6.42 7.56 2.03
CA ILE A 27 5.33 6.72 2.53
C ILE A 27 5.14 7.02 4.01
N TYR A 28 3.93 7.40 4.41
CA TYR A 28 3.62 7.75 5.81
C TYR A 28 2.94 6.63 6.57
N LEU A 29 2.14 5.83 5.88
CA LEU A 29 1.37 4.76 6.50
C LEU A 29 1.35 3.53 5.61
N VAL A 30 1.56 2.38 6.23
CA VAL A 30 1.22 1.07 5.68
C VAL A 30 0.49 0.30 6.77
N CYS A 31 -0.78 -0.05 6.55
CA CYS A 31 -1.56 -0.78 7.52
C CYS A 31 -2.56 -1.73 6.88
N ILE A 32 -2.98 -2.75 7.63
CA ILE A 32 -4.14 -3.58 7.27
C ILE A 32 -5.35 -3.03 8.00
N ASP A 33 -6.43 -2.77 7.27
CA ASP A 33 -7.74 -2.51 7.87
C ASP A 33 -8.38 -3.84 8.29
N ASP A 34 -8.50 -4.09 9.59
CA ASP A 34 -9.08 -5.32 10.14
C ASP A 34 -10.56 -5.52 9.76
N ARG A 35 -11.29 -4.48 9.29
CA ARG A 35 -12.68 -4.61 8.83
C ARG A 35 -12.79 -5.21 7.42
N THR A 36 -11.85 -4.87 6.54
CA THR A 36 -11.88 -5.23 5.10
C THR A 36 -10.77 -6.20 4.70
N ASN A 37 -9.73 -6.33 5.52
CA ASN A 37 -8.44 -6.96 5.23
C ASN A 37 -7.68 -6.34 4.06
N ASN A 38 -8.05 -5.14 3.62
CA ASN A 38 -7.29 -4.40 2.62
C ASN A 38 -6.01 -3.82 3.24
N LEU A 39 -4.94 -3.81 2.46
CA LEU A 39 -3.68 -3.16 2.81
C LEU A 39 -3.68 -1.74 2.25
N TYR A 40 -3.65 -0.75 3.13
CA TYR A 40 -3.62 0.67 2.76
C TYR A 40 -2.20 1.22 2.76
N ILE A 41 -1.94 2.11 1.81
CA ILE A 41 -0.70 2.88 1.71
C ILE A 41 -1.07 4.37 1.56
N LEU A 42 -0.59 5.20 2.48
CA LEU A 42 -0.67 6.66 2.36
C LEU A 42 0.72 7.21 2.03
N ALA A 43 0.82 8.00 0.98
CA ALA A 43 2.06 8.54 0.47
C ALA A 43 1.89 9.94 -0.16
N GLY A 44 3.02 10.61 -0.37
CA GLY A 44 3.10 11.87 -1.10
C GLY A 44 3.12 13.13 -0.22
N GLU A 45 3.98 14.12 -0.51
CA GLU A 45 4.09 15.33 0.32
C GLU A 45 2.96 16.34 0.09
N ASN A 46 2.69 16.67 -1.18
CA ASN A 46 1.71 17.68 -1.56
C ASN A 46 0.45 17.06 -2.20
N GLU A 47 0.57 15.84 -2.70
CA GLU A 47 -0.53 15.05 -3.25
C GLU A 47 -0.85 13.96 -2.23
N ASN A 48 -2.10 13.92 -1.74
CA ASN A 48 -2.56 12.83 -0.88
C ASN A 48 -2.78 11.59 -1.74
N LEU A 49 -1.74 10.79 -1.91
CA LEU A 49 -1.84 9.51 -2.60
C LEU A 49 -2.31 8.45 -1.60
N GLU A 50 -3.46 7.86 -1.89
CA GLU A 50 -4.03 6.75 -1.14
C GLU A 50 -4.19 5.56 -2.07
N PHE A 51 -3.64 4.42 -1.65
CA PHE A 51 -3.78 3.15 -2.36
C PHE A 51 -4.31 2.09 -1.41
N GLN A 52 -5.09 1.16 -1.95
CA GLN A 52 -5.49 -0.05 -1.26
C GLN A 52 -5.17 -1.30 -2.08
N ILE A 53 -4.68 -2.34 -1.41
CA ILE A 53 -4.45 -3.66 -2.00
C ILE A 53 -5.40 -4.66 -1.33
N THR A 54 -6.34 -5.18 -2.10
CA THR A 54 -7.27 -6.21 -1.64
C THR A 54 -6.53 -7.50 -1.28
N PRO A 55 -7.10 -8.40 -0.46
CA PRO A 55 -6.50 -9.70 -0.14
C PRO A 55 -6.08 -10.54 -1.36
N ASN A 56 -6.76 -10.33 -2.50
CA ASN A 56 -6.51 -11.01 -3.76
C ASN A 56 -5.49 -10.28 -4.67
N GLY A 57 -4.95 -9.14 -4.24
CA GLY A 57 -3.91 -8.40 -4.96
C GLY A 57 -4.39 -7.31 -5.91
N GLY A 58 -5.70 -7.06 -6.02
CA GLY A 58 -6.22 -5.91 -6.76
C GLY A 58 -5.83 -4.60 -6.07
N VAL A 59 -5.33 -3.63 -6.85
CA VAL A 59 -4.85 -2.31 -6.38
C VAL A 59 -5.82 -1.23 -6.85
N PHE A 60 -6.20 -0.32 -5.95
CA PHE A 60 -7.08 0.83 -6.22
C PHE A 60 -6.53 2.09 -5.56
#